data_AF-A0A450Y5F5-F1
#
_entry.id   AF-A0A450Y5F5-F1
#
_cell.length_a   1.000
_cell.length_b   1.000
_cell.length_c   1.000
_cell.angle_alpha   90.00
_cell.angle_beta   90.00
_cell.angle_gamma   90.00
#
_symmetry.space_group_name_H-M   'P 1'
#
loop_
_entity.id
_entity.type
_entity.pdbx_description
1 polymer ?
#
loop_
_entity_poly.entity_id
_entity_poly.type
_entity_poly.pdbx_seq_one_letter_code
_entity_poly.pdbx_strand_id
1 'polypeptide(L)'
;MIRHLLGGESAAAVFPTGGGKSLCYQLPALLLPCVTLVVSPLMMKDRIDALAARGIQARRLNSSLTGEAYREVMAQLRKGALPLLYVAPERPSEAVPQTNEP
;
A
#
# COMPACT_ATOMS: atom_id res chain seq x y z
N MET A 1 -18.78 8.11 1.03
CA MET A 1 -17.52 7.36 1.17
C MET A 1 -16.56 8.03 2.15
N ILE A 2 -15.85 9.11 1.78
CA ILE A 2 -14.77 9.68 2.61
C ILE A 2 -15.24 10.08 4.01
N ARG A 3 -16.38 10.78 4.13
CA ARG A 3 -16.97 11.12 5.44
C ARG A 3 -17.26 9.90 6.32
N HIS A 4 -17.66 8.77 5.70
CA HIS A 4 -17.94 7.50 6.38
C HIS A 4 -16.63 6.91 6.95
N LEU A 5 -15.57 6.88 6.12
CA LEU A 5 -14.24 6.41 6.54
C LEU A 5 -13.64 7.30 7.64
N LEU A 6 -13.83 8.62 7.57
CA LEU A 6 -13.39 9.54 8.63
C LEU A 6 -14.18 9.35 9.94
N GLY A 7 -15.40 8.81 9.88
CA GLY A 7 -16.18 8.41 11.04
C GLY A 7 -15.78 7.04 11.62
N GLY A 8 -14.78 6.35 11.03
CA GLY A 8 -14.38 5.01 11.44
C GLY A 8 -15.29 3.89 10.91
N GLU A 9 -16.17 4.21 9.96
CA GLU A 9 -17.14 3.26 9.41
C GLU A 9 -16.58 2.55 8.17
N SER A 10 -17.00 1.31 7.93
CA SER A 10 -16.57 0.52 6.77
C SER A 10 -17.36 0.86 5.52
N ALA A 11 -16.72 0.89 4.36
CA ALA A 11 -17.39 1.19 3.09
C ALA A 11 -16.91 0.30 1.94
N ALA A 12 -17.85 -0.09 1.08
CA ALA A 12 -17.58 -0.73 -0.20
C ALA A 12 -17.98 0.20 -1.34
N ALA A 13 -17.14 0.30 -2.37
CA ALA A 13 -17.39 1.15 -3.52
C ALA A 13 -16.83 0.55 -4.81
N VAL A 14 -17.59 0.72 -5.89
CA VAL A 14 -17.21 0.36 -7.26
C VAL A 14 -16.95 1.65 -8.01
N PHE A 15 -15.78 1.76 -8.61
CA PHE A 15 -15.38 2.92 -9.40
C PHE A 15 -15.06 2.48 -10.83
N PRO A 16 -15.40 3.29 -11.85
CA PRO A 16 -14.81 3.11 -13.16
C PRO A 16 -13.29 3.37 -13.09
N THR A 17 -12.52 2.83 -14.04
CA THR A 17 -11.11 3.16 -14.17
C THR A 17 -10.93 4.67 -14.28
N GLY A 18 -10.01 5.24 -13.50
CA GLY A 18 -9.80 6.70 -13.43
C GLY A 18 -10.82 7.46 -12.56
N GLY A 19 -11.86 6.81 -12.03
CA GLY A 19 -12.91 7.43 -11.20
C GLY A 19 -12.50 7.87 -9.80
N GLY A 20 -11.21 8.02 -9.52
CA GLY A 20 -10.73 8.57 -8.24
C GLY A 20 -10.72 7.61 -7.05
N LYS A 21 -10.76 6.28 -7.28
CA LYS A 21 -10.71 5.26 -6.21
C LYS A 21 -9.58 5.49 -5.20
N SER A 22 -8.40 5.96 -5.65
CA SER A 22 -7.26 6.18 -4.75
C SER A 22 -7.47 7.29 -3.74
N LEU A 23 -8.19 8.35 -4.10
CA LEU A 23 -8.48 9.47 -3.20
C LEU A 23 -9.32 9.03 -2.00
N CYS A 24 -10.13 7.99 -2.18
CA CYS A 24 -10.99 7.47 -1.12
C CYS A 24 -10.21 6.87 0.06
N TYR A 25 -8.97 6.44 -0.13
CA TYR A 25 -8.10 6.01 0.98
C TYR A 25 -6.93 6.97 1.23
N GLN A 26 -6.46 7.70 0.22
CA GLN A 26 -5.36 8.66 0.38
C GLN A 26 -5.75 9.86 1.24
N LEU A 27 -6.96 10.40 1.08
CA LEU A 27 -7.38 11.56 1.88
C LEU A 27 -7.57 11.16 3.36
N PRO A 28 -8.28 10.06 3.70
CA PRO A 28 -8.30 9.59 5.09
C PRO A 28 -6.91 9.31 5.68
N ALA A 29 -5.98 8.77 4.89
CA ALA A 29 -4.61 8.50 5.34
C ALA A 29 -3.83 9.73 5.82
N LEU A 30 -4.20 10.93 5.33
CA LEU A 30 -3.57 12.18 5.73
C LEU A 30 -4.30 12.88 6.88
N LEU A 31 -5.57 12.52 7.12
CA LEU A 31 -6.41 13.19 8.10
C LEU A 31 -6.52 12.41 9.42
N LEU A 32 -6.31 11.09 9.38
CA LEU A 32 -6.39 10.24 10.57
C LEU A 32 -5.02 10.05 11.21
N PRO A 33 -4.93 10.00 12.55
CA PRO A 33 -3.67 9.79 13.28
C PRO A 33 -3.26 8.30 13.28
N CYS A 34 -3.44 7.61 12.15
CA CYS A 34 -3.13 6.20 11.98
C CYS A 34 -2.51 5.95 10.60
N VAL A 35 -1.84 4.80 10.47
CA VAL A 35 -1.27 4.36 9.20
C VAL A 35 -2.39 3.76 8.36
N THR A 36 -2.54 4.20 7.11
CA THR A 36 -3.42 3.54 6.15
C THR A 36 -2.68 2.42 5.42
N LEU A 37 -3.15 1.19 5.65
CA LEU A 37 -2.67 0.00 4.95
C LEU A 37 -3.42 -0.18 3.62
N VAL A 38 -2.68 -0.21 2.51
CA VAL A 38 -3.25 -0.42 1.17
C VAL A 38 -2.77 -1.76 0.62
N VAL A 39 -3.69 -2.73 0.58
CA VAL A 39 -3.42 -4.04 -0.02
C VAL A 39 -3.75 -3.98 -1.52
N SER A 40 -2.75 -4.19 -2.38
CA SER A 40 -2.93 -4.13 -3.84
C SER A 40 -2.10 -5.18 -4.57
N PRO A 41 -2.66 -5.94 -5.53
CA PRO A 41 -1.90 -6.93 -6.30
C PRO A 41 -0.99 -6.30 -7.38
N LEU A 42 -1.19 -5.03 -7.77
CA LEU A 42 -0.51 -4.42 -8.93
C LEU A 42 -0.01 -2.99 -8.65
N MET A 43 1.08 -2.63 -9.35
CA MET A 43 1.66 -1.29 -9.55
C MET A 43 1.83 -0.41 -8.29
N MET A 44 2.72 -0.82 -7.39
CA MET A 44 3.03 -0.03 -6.18
C MET A 44 4.03 1.11 -6.43
N LYS A 45 5.03 0.90 -7.30
CA LYS A 45 6.13 1.84 -7.49
C LYS A 45 5.64 3.19 -8.02
N ASP A 46 4.95 3.19 -9.16
CA ASP A 46 4.43 4.41 -9.78
C ASP A 46 3.46 5.19 -8.87
N ARG A 47 2.71 4.48 -8.03
CA ARG A 47 1.80 5.09 -7.04
C ARG A 47 2.58 5.77 -5.92
N ILE A 48 3.63 5.13 -5.41
CA ILE A 48 4.51 5.69 -4.38
C ILE A 48 5.27 6.89 -4.94
N ASP A 49 5.81 6.79 -6.15
CA ASP A 49 6.55 7.88 -6.80
C ASP A 49 5.63 9.11 -7.02
N ALA A 50 4.38 8.89 -7.45
CA ALA A 50 3.39 9.95 -7.59
C ALA A 50 2.98 10.60 -6.25
N LEU A 51 2.99 9.84 -5.16
CA LEU A 51 2.76 10.37 -3.81
C LEU A 51 3.97 11.17 -3.31
N ALA A 52 5.17 10.66 -3.53
CA ALA A 52 6.43 11.32 -3.17
C ALA A 52 6.58 12.68 -3.89
N ALA A 53 6.19 12.75 -5.18
CA ALA A 53 6.16 13.99 -5.95
C ALA A 53 5.21 15.05 -5.37
N ARG A 54 4.25 14.65 -4.53
CA ARG A 54 3.31 15.54 -3.80
C ARG A 54 3.72 15.77 -2.34
N GLY A 55 4.90 15.33 -1.95
CA GLY A 55 5.39 15.42 -0.57
C GLY A 55 4.73 14.43 0.40
N ILE A 56 3.97 13.46 -0.11
CA ILE A 56 3.28 12.47 0.73
C ILE A 56 4.19 11.25 0.91
N GLN A 57 4.55 10.96 2.17
CA GLN A 57 5.34 9.79 2.50
C GLN A 57 4.53 8.51 2.31
N ALA A 58 5.00 7.63 1.43
CA ALA A 58 4.46 6.29 1.27
C ALA A 58 5.61 5.30 1.12
N ARG A 59 5.41 4.06 1.58
CA ARG A 59 6.35 2.95 1.40
C ARG A 59 5.63 1.70 0.95
N ARG A 60 6.37 0.76 0.37
CA ARG A 60 5.91 -0.60 0.08
C ARG A 60 6.52 -1.59 1.07
N LEU A 61 5.80 -2.64 1.39
CA LEU A 61 6.29 -3.83 2.08
C LEU A 61 5.98 -5.05 1.21
N ASN A 62 7.02 -5.73 0.72
CA ASN A 62 6.90 -6.99 -0.01
C ASN A 62 8.22 -7.76 0.06
N SER A 63 8.23 -8.98 -0.50
CA SER A 63 9.38 -9.90 -0.47
C SER A 63 10.61 -9.44 -1.24
N SER A 64 10.52 -8.40 -2.08
CA SER A 64 11.67 -7.88 -2.84
C SER A 64 12.48 -6.81 -2.10
N LEU A 65 12.10 -6.48 -0.87
CA LEU A 65 12.90 -5.57 -0.03
C LEU A 65 14.13 -6.29 0.52
N THR A 66 15.24 -5.58 0.56
CA THR A 66 16.41 -6.01 1.34
C THR A 66 16.08 -5.94 2.83
N GLY A 67 16.79 -6.72 3.65
CA GLY A 67 16.60 -6.69 5.11
C GLY A 67 16.83 -5.30 5.71
N GLU A 68 17.69 -4.50 5.11
CA GLU A 68 17.95 -3.12 5.54
C GLU A 68 16.80 -2.17 5.20
N ALA A 69 16.29 -2.22 3.97
CA ALA A 69 15.12 -1.45 3.56
C ALA A 69 13.87 -1.84 4.38
N TYR A 70 13.70 -3.13 4.68
CA TYR A 70 12.64 -3.60 5.57
C TYR A 70 12.75 -2.95 6.96
N ARG A 71 13.95 -2.97 7.57
CA ARG A 71 14.18 -2.34 8.88
C ARG A 71 13.88 -0.86 8.87
N GLU A 72 14.24 -0.15 7.80
CA GLU A 72 13.97 1.28 7.65
C GLU A 72 12.46 1.57 7.59
N VAL A 73 11.71 0.84 6.76
CA VAL A 73 10.25 0.96 6.66
C VAL A 73 9.60 0.70 8.02
N MET A 74 10.02 -0.36 8.71
CA MET A 74 9.50 -0.68 10.04
C MET A 74 9.86 0.37 11.10
N ALA A 75 11.03 1.00 11.01
CA ALA A 75 11.42 2.10 11.89
C ALA A 75 10.54 3.34 11.64
N GLN A 76 10.31 3.70 10.38
CA GLN A 76 9.42 4.82 10.00
C GLN A 76 7.98 4.55 10.43
N LEU A 77 7.50 3.31 10.29
CA LEU A 77 6.18 2.88 10.73
C LEU A 77 5.99 3.06 12.24
N ARG A 78 6.94 2.59 13.05
CA ARG A 78 6.89 2.73 14.53
C ARG A 78 6.96 4.19 14.99
N LYS A 79 7.61 5.06 14.20
CA LYS A 79 7.67 6.50 14.47
C LYS A 79 6.40 7.26 14.06
N GLY A 80 5.41 6.59 13.45
CA GLY A 80 4.21 7.26 12.93
C GLY A 80 4.50 8.19 11.73
N ALA A 81 5.64 8.02 11.05
CA ALA A 81 6.07 8.89 9.95
C ALA A 81 5.53 8.44 8.58
N LEU A 82 4.68 7.41 8.53
CA LEU A 82 4.15 6.83 7.31
C LEU A 82 2.62 6.90 7.28
N PRO A 83 2.02 7.88 6.57
CA PRO A 83 0.57 7.91 6.40
C PRO A 83 0.08 6.75 5.52
N LEU A 84 0.88 6.28 4.55
CA LEU A 84 0.51 5.17 3.66
C LEU A 84 1.56 4.05 3.63
N LEU A 85 1.09 2.81 3.80
CA LEU A 85 1.87 1.60 3.59
C LEU A 85 1.19 0.70 2.56
N TYR A 86 1.85 0.48 1.42
CA TYR A 86 1.41 -0.46 0.40
C TYR A 86 1.93 -1.85 0.69
N VAL A 87 1.07 -2.86 0.62
CA VAL A 87 1.44 -4.26 0.86
C VAL A 87 0.93 -5.12 -0.29
N ALA A 88 1.78 -6.04 -0.73
CA ALA A 88 1.35 -7.08 -1.66
C ALA A 88 0.48 -8.07 -0.89
N PRO A 89 -0.73 -8.42 -1.38
CA PRO A 89 -1.38 -9.61 -0.88
C PRO A 89 -0.44 -10.76 -1.24
N GLU A 90 0.14 -11.42 -0.25
CA GLU A 90 0.96 -12.59 -0.52
C GLU A 90 0.14 -13.62 -1.33
N ARG A 91 0.66 -14.02 -2.49
CA ARG A 91 0.38 -15.33 -3.06
C ARG A 91 1.71 -16.10 -3.09
N PRO A 92 1.78 -17.30 -2.52
CA PRO A 92 2.99 -18.11 -2.54
C PRO A 92 3.39 -18.44 -3.99
N SER A 93 4.68 -18.56 -4.20
CA SER A 93 5.36 -19.08 -5.39
C SER A 93 4.48 -19.91 -6.35
N GLU A 94 4.26 -19.43 -7.57
CA GLU A 94 4.24 -20.30 -8.75
C GLU A 94 5.68 -20.44 -9.23
N ALA A 95 6.46 -21.27 -8.52
CA ALA A 95 7.54 -21.99 -9.16
C ALA A 95 6.99 -23.40 -9.34
N VAL A 96 6.39 -23.68 -10.51
CA VAL A 96 6.25 -25.06 -10.96
C VAL A 96 7.68 -25.57 -11.11
N PRO A 97 8.14 -26.57 -10.33
CA PRO A 97 9.40 -27.20 -10.64
C PRO A 97 9.25 -27.77 -12.05
N GLN A 98 10.03 -27.26 -13.00
CA GLN A 98 10.32 -28.01 -14.22
C GLN A 98 11.11 -29.22 -13.75
N THR A 99 10.40 -30.32 -13.50
CA THR A 99 11.01 -31.63 -13.32
C THR A 99 11.60 -31.97 -14.68
N ASN A 100 12.87 -31.62 -14.84
CA ASN A 100 13.68 -32.03 -15.97
C ASN A 100 14.07 -33.49 -15.72
N GLU A 101 13.37 -34.37 -16.45
CA GLU A 101 13.88 -35.64 -17.01
C GLU A 101 14.15 -36.82 -16.06
N PRO A 102 14.28 -38.07 -16.57
CA PRO A 102 14.68 -38.51 -17.93
C PRO A 102 13.56 -38.97 -18.87
#